data_AF-A0AAW0EEU2-F1
#
_entry.id   AF-A0AAW0EEU2-F1
#
_cell.length_a   1.000
_cell.length_b   1.000
_cell.length_c   1.000
_cell.angle_alpha   90.00
_cell.angle_beta   90.00
_cell.angle_gamma   90.00
#
_symmetry.space_group_name_H-M   'P 1'
#
loop_
_entity.id
_entity.type
_entity.pdbx_description
1 polymer ?
#
loop_
_entity_poly.entity_id
_entity_poly.type
_entity_poly.pdbx_seq_one_letter_code
_entity_poly.pdbx_strand_id
1 'polypeptide(L)'
;MFKEPVEVPSALEMFQDDTCARFFVNKLGNGMEQLLLRIAWDNLHQSNIEAFFTDSGAEAKRRWQPDYLKWRWQNQLCHLPDEVASLRFSTLYSRSIGAVAMWPDSGLVYSWRNVTSNLVERTAILSNGLTRFTLQSSDDPALRDSELVIENDIYMLMAQAWFLQSSRICNATVDEDTIVTIAMLLSLRGTIEGWCPALDESVPPIFLFVYPPPMTVAEYGLWDEVPPYFWSFDETGQYQMSEDEHKLWGLPVLKPKKSGIRVQSWPAHVYKSLRAWQTARGFDPTTSYWAQTLGYPELTIVEPEDQACVEVSEETNVVDSYGKKFKKGLRRLWGFK
;
A
#
# COMPACT_ATOMS: atom_id res chain seq x y z
N MET A 1 8.85 -44.98 -11.82
CA MET A 1 10.01 -44.08 -12.01
C MET A 1 10.45 -43.63 -10.62
N PHE A 2 11.52 -44.20 -10.09
CA PHE A 2 12.01 -43.88 -8.74
C PHE A 2 12.66 -42.50 -8.79
N LYS A 3 12.20 -41.54 -7.96
CA LYS A 3 12.90 -40.27 -7.77
C LYS A 3 14.28 -40.59 -7.19
N GLU A 4 15.34 -40.14 -7.85
CA GLU A 4 16.70 -40.23 -7.32
C GLU A 4 16.77 -39.67 -5.90
N PRO A 5 17.58 -40.26 -5.01
CA PRO A 5 17.76 -39.73 -3.66
C PRO A 5 18.26 -38.29 -3.73
N VAL A 6 17.61 -37.42 -2.98
CA VAL A 6 17.99 -36.01 -2.89
C VAL A 6 19.32 -35.94 -2.13
N GLU A 7 20.42 -35.70 -2.83
CA GLU A 7 21.67 -35.28 -2.19
C GLU A 7 21.44 -33.90 -1.55
N VAL A 8 21.50 -33.88 -0.22
CA VAL A 8 21.43 -32.67 0.60
C VAL A 8 22.87 -32.26 0.90
N PRO A 9 23.31 -31.05 0.53
CA PRO A 9 24.62 -30.54 0.91
C PRO A 9 24.79 -30.59 2.43
N SER A 10 26.02 -30.74 2.90
CA SER A 10 26.30 -30.70 4.34
C SER A 10 25.86 -29.37 4.96
N ALA A 11 25.60 -29.36 6.26
CA ALA A 11 25.24 -28.12 6.96
C ALA A 11 26.28 -27.01 6.74
N LEU A 12 27.58 -27.37 6.69
CA LEU A 12 28.67 -26.44 6.43
C LEU A 12 28.62 -25.84 5.02
N GLU A 13 28.27 -26.64 4.02
CA GLU A 13 28.08 -26.18 2.64
C GLU A 13 26.81 -25.35 2.48
N MET A 14 25.75 -25.67 3.23
CA MET A 14 24.50 -24.90 3.29
C MET A 14 24.66 -23.50 3.90
N PHE A 15 25.77 -23.22 4.60
CA PHE A 15 26.08 -21.86 5.07
C PHE A 15 26.66 -20.96 3.97
N GLN A 16 27.00 -21.51 2.80
CA GLN A 16 27.42 -20.70 1.66
C GLN A 16 26.18 -20.25 0.89
N ASP A 17 25.98 -18.92 0.77
CA ASP A 17 24.81 -18.29 0.13
C ASP A 17 24.46 -18.93 -1.22
N ASP A 18 25.46 -19.19 -2.06
CA ASP A 18 25.31 -19.74 -3.41
C ASP A 18 24.90 -21.23 -3.42
N THR A 19 25.48 -22.04 -2.51
CA THR A 19 25.15 -23.46 -2.37
C THR A 19 23.73 -23.66 -1.83
N CYS A 20 23.36 -22.85 -0.84
CA CYS A 20 22.02 -22.82 -0.25
C CYS A 20 20.96 -22.42 -1.30
N ALA A 21 21.21 -21.33 -2.03
CA ALA A 21 20.33 -20.86 -3.09
C ALA A 21 20.15 -21.94 -4.18
N ARG A 22 21.25 -22.48 -4.72
CA ARG A 22 21.19 -23.54 -5.76
C ARG A 22 20.43 -24.78 -5.30
N PHE A 23 20.63 -25.21 -4.05
CA PHE A 23 19.90 -26.36 -3.50
C PHE A 23 18.39 -26.12 -3.48
N PHE A 24 17.95 -24.98 -2.93
CA PHE A 24 16.54 -24.67 -2.83
C PHE A 24 15.88 -24.40 -4.19
N VAL A 25 16.58 -23.74 -5.10
CA VAL A 25 16.14 -23.53 -6.49
C VAL A 25 15.86 -24.87 -7.17
N ASN A 26 16.78 -25.83 -7.05
CA ASN A 26 16.68 -27.13 -7.74
C ASN A 26 15.65 -28.08 -7.12
N LYS A 27 15.33 -27.93 -5.83
CA LYS A 27 14.51 -28.91 -5.09
C LYS A 27 13.10 -28.44 -4.77
N LEU A 28 12.87 -27.14 -4.56
CA LEU A 28 11.57 -26.62 -4.11
C LEU A 28 10.82 -25.83 -5.20
N GLY A 29 11.47 -25.53 -6.33
CA GLY A 29 10.82 -24.92 -7.50
C GLY A 29 10.18 -23.55 -7.21
N ASN A 30 9.14 -23.22 -7.99
CA ASN A 30 8.46 -21.91 -8.00
C ASN A 30 7.64 -21.56 -6.73
N GLY A 31 7.74 -22.37 -5.66
CA GLY A 31 7.05 -22.11 -4.40
C GLY A 31 7.87 -21.28 -3.40
N MET A 32 9.16 -21.08 -3.68
CA MET A 32 10.09 -20.41 -2.75
C MET A 32 10.08 -18.89 -2.86
N GLU A 33 9.61 -18.34 -3.98
CA GLU A 33 9.56 -16.91 -4.24
C GLU A 33 8.73 -16.19 -3.17
N GLN A 34 7.57 -16.74 -2.78
CA GLN A 34 6.75 -16.16 -1.70
C GLN A 34 7.44 -16.25 -0.33
N LEU A 35 8.14 -17.36 -0.06
CA LEU A 35 8.87 -17.52 1.20
C LEU A 35 10.04 -16.53 1.28
N LEU A 36 10.76 -16.31 0.18
CA LEU A 36 11.86 -15.34 0.12
C LEU A 36 11.37 -13.91 0.30
N LEU A 37 10.28 -13.52 -0.38
CA LEU A 37 9.66 -12.22 -0.19
C LEU A 37 9.17 -12.04 1.26
N ARG A 38 8.67 -13.10 1.90
CA ARG A 38 8.30 -13.09 3.32
C ARG A 38 9.53 -12.95 4.24
N ILE A 39 10.62 -13.66 3.98
CA ILE A 39 11.85 -13.52 4.78
C ILE A 39 12.45 -12.12 4.62
N ALA A 40 12.47 -11.58 3.40
CA ALA A 40 12.88 -10.20 3.14
C ALA A 40 12.00 -9.21 3.91
N TRP A 41 10.69 -9.45 3.92
CA TRP A 41 9.73 -8.69 4.71
C TRP A 41 9.98 -8.75 6.22
N ASP A 42 10.30 -9.94 6.76
CA ASP A 42 10.58 -10.12 8.20
C ASP A 42 11.86 -9.40 8.66
N ASN A 43 12.75 -9.02 7.72
CA ASN A 43 13.96 -8.22 7.99
C ASN A 43 13.74 -6.69 7.83
N LEU A 44 12.48 -6.26 7.78
CA LEU A 44 12.11 -4.86 7.64
C LEU A 44 12.50 -4.03 8.87
N HIS A 45 13.24 -2.94 8.64
CA HIS A 45 13.40 -1.86 9.60
C HIS A 45 12.32 -0.81 9.38
N GLN A 46 11.60 -0.45 10.44
CA GLN A 46 10.61 0.62 10.40
C GLN A 46 11.00 1.75 11.37
N SER A 47 10.96 2.98 10.87
CA SER A 47 10.99 4.18 11.70
C SER A 47 9.75 5.02 11.46
N ASN A 48 9.39 5.85 12.43
CA ASN A 48 8.42 6.92 12.16
C ASN A 48 9.06 7.89 11.16
N ILE A 49 8.26 8.44 10.23
CA ILE A 49 8.68 9.50 9.32
C ILE A 49 9.37 10.65 10.10
N GLU A 50 8.86 11.03 11.26
CA GLU A 50 9.47 12.06 12.13
C GLU A 50 10.93 11.75 12.52
N ALA A 51 11.20 10.52 12.96
CA ALA A 51 12.53 10.11 13.40
C ALA A 51 13.51 10.10 12.23
N PHE A 52 13.07 9.55 11.09
CA PHE A 52 13.87 9.51 9.85
C PHE A 52 14.34 10.90 9.42
N PHE A 53 13.42 11.86 9.49
CA PHE A 53 13.69 13.25 9.16
C PHE A 53 14.56 13.96 10.19
N THR A 54 14.62 13.50 11.43
CA THR A 54 15.44 14.10 12.50
C THR A 54 16.89 13.64 12.39
N ASP A 55 17.10 12.36 12.04
CA ASP A 55 18.43 11.76 11.88
C ASP A 55 19.12 12.11 10.55
N SER A 56 18.38 12.56 9.52
CA SER A 56 18.94 12.86 8.19
C SER A 56 19.69 14.20 8.08
N GLY A 57 20.01 14.85 9.21
CA GLY A 57 20.76 16.12 9.21
C GLY A 57 19.91 17.37 8.93
N ALA A 58 18.58 17.25 8.92
CA ALA A 58 17.67 18.40 8.85
C ALA A 58 17.66 19.27 10.13
N GLU A 59 18.61 19.07 11.05
CA GLU A 59 18.81 19.88 12.24
C GLU A 59 19.13 21.35 11.93
N ALA A 60 19.71 21.66 10.76
CA ALA A 60 20.07 23.04 10.42
C ALA A 60 18.86 24.00 10.30
N LYS A 61 17.63 23.49 10.11
CA LYS A 61 16.40 24.29 10.06
C LYS A 61 15.45 24.09 11.26
N ARG A 62 15.72 23.16 12.18
CA ARG A 62 14.75 22.72 13.23
C ARG A 62 14.97 23.29 14.63
N ARG A 63 15.72 24.38 14.78
CA ARG A 63 16.01 24.97 16.11
C ARG A 63 14.80 25.61 16.81
N TRP A 64 13.60 25.49 16.26
CA TRP A 64 12.39 26.05 16.83
C TRP A 64 11.23 25.08 16.63
N GLN A 65 10.97 24.17 17.59
CA GLN A 65 9.60 23.81 17.93
C GLN A 65 9.53 23.08 19.29
N PRO A 66 8.63 23.46 20.21
CA PRO A 66 8.58 22.90 21.56
C PRO A 66 7.91 21.52 21.64
N ASP A 67 8.27 20.73 22.65
CA ASP A 67 7.85 19.33 22.88
C ASP A 67 6.33 19.07 22.88
N TYR A 68 5.49 20.08 23.16
CA TYR A 68 4.03 19.91 23.16
C TYR A 68 3.43 19.72 21.75
N LEU A 69 4.16 20.07 20.68
CA LEU A 69 3.70 19.85 19.32
C LEU A 69 3.83 18.38 18.90
N LYS A 70 4.70 17.60 19.54
CA LYS A 70 4.91 16.16 19.28
C LYS A 70 3.62 15.33 19.38
N TRP A 71 2.67 15.76 20.21
CA TRP A 71 1.33 15.16 20.30
C TRP A 71 0.34 15.67 19.24
N ARG A 72 0.51 16.91 18.75
CA ARG A 72 -0.34 17.47 17.68
C ARG A 72 -0.03 16.89 16.30
N TRP A 73 1.21 16.46 16.03
CA TRP A 73 1.57 15.78 14.77
C TRP A 73 0.83 14.46 14.57
N GLN A 74 0.52 13.73 15.64
CA GLN A 74 -0.30 12.52 15.57
C GLN A 74 -1.76 12.79 15.18
N ASN A 75 -2.22 14.03 15.32
CA ASN A 75 -3.63 14.39 15.09
C ASN A 75 -3.84 15.38 13.91
N GLN A 76 -2.81 16.07 13.43
CA GLN A 76 -2.92 16.98 12.27
C GLN A 76 -1.62 16.98 11.45
N LEU A 77 -1.62 16.23 10.35
CA LEU A 77 -0.59 16.24 9.28
C LEU A 77 -0.53 17.58 8.52
N CYS A 78 -1.33 18.57 8.92
CA CYS A 78 -1.52 19.87 8.29
C CYS A 78 -0.33 20.85 8.43
N HIS A 79 0.76 20.42 9.08
CA HIS A 79 1.94 21.26 9.36
C HIS A 79 3.25 20.66 8.85
N LEU A 80 3.18 19.60 8.05
CA LEU A 80 4.36 19.03 7.42
C LEU A 80 5.00 20.03 6.44
N PRO A 81 6.34 20.08 6.34
CA PRO A 81 7.01 20.77 5.25
C PRO A 81 6.46 20.27 3.91
N ASP A 82 6.37 21.15 2.91
CA ASP A 82 5.82 20.83 1.59
C ASP A 82 6.54 19.64 0.93
N GLU A 83 7.84 19.49 1.20
CA GLU A 83 8.66 18.38 0.73
C GLU A 83 8.23 17.03 1.33
N VAL A 84 7.68 17.02 2.55
CA VAL A 84 7.16 15.80 3.20
C VAL A 84 5.72 15.54 2.79
N ALA A 85 4.92 16.60 2.68
CA ALA A 85 3.52 16.51 2.29
C ALA A 85 3.34 15.94 0.87
N SER A 86 4.29 16.24 -0.03
CA SER A 86 4.31 15.79 -1.42
C SER A 86 4.79 14.35 -1.63
N LEU A 87 5.30 13.67 -0.59
CA LEU A 87 5.79 12.31 -0.73
C LEU A 87 4.67 11.34 -1.09
N ARG A 88 4.93 10.49 -2.08
CA ARG A 88 4.01 9.50 -2.63
C ARG A 88 4.28 8.12 -2.02
N PHE A 89 3.22 7.40 -1.67
CA PHE A 89 3.33 6.03 -1.15
C PHE A 89 3.71 5.00 -2.23
N SER A 90 3.70 5.41 -3.50
CA SER A 90 4.07 4.59 -4.66
C SER A 90 5.50 4.87 -5.16
N THR A 91 6.34 5.52 -4.35
CA THR A 91 7.68 5.97 -4.74
C THR A 91 8.73 5.44 -3.75
N LEU A 92 9.87 5.04 -4.30
CA LEU A 92 11.09 4.77 -3.58
C LEU A 92 11.93 6.04 -3.52
N TYR A 93 12.47 6.29 -2.35
CA TYR A 93 13.24 7.47 -2.05
C TYR A 93 14.64 7.08 -1.62
N SER A 94 15.61 7.94 -1.90
CA SER A 94 16.90 7.88 -1.21
C SER A 94 16.75 8.41 0.22
N ARG A 95 17.80 8.26 1.04
CA ARG A 95 17.82 8.76 2.42
C ARG A 95 17.68 10.29 2.49
N SER A 96 18.09 10.97 1.42
CA SER A 96 17.94 12.41 1.22
C SER A 96 16.61 12.79 0.55
N ILE A 97 15.72 11.82 0.34
CA ILE A 97 14.33 12.02 -0.12
C ILE A 97 14.21 12.42 -1.60
N GLY A 98 15.31 12.27 -2.34
CA GLY A 98 15.24 12.25 -3.81
C GLY A 98 14.52 10.99 -4.27
N ALA A 99 13.56 11.12 -5.20
CA ALA A 99 12.91 9.97 -5.82
C ALA A 99 13.95 9.13 -6.58
N VAL A 100 13.86 7.81 -6.43
CA VAL A 100 14.78 6.82 -7.00
C VAL A 100 14.08 5.97 -8.03
N ALA A 101 12.89 5.48 -7.68
CA ALA A 101 12.02 4.79 -8.61
C ALA A 101 10.57 4.96 -8.19
N MET A 102 9.65 4.74 -9.12
CA MET A 102 8.22 4.89 -8.86
C MET A 102 7.43 3.80 -9.56
N TRP A 103 6.31 3.44 -8.96
CA TRP A 103 5.35 2.57 -9.60
C TRP A 103 4.70 3.30 -10.79
N PRO A 104 4.52 2.64 -11.95
CA PRO A 104 3.94 3.28 -13.12
C PRO A 104 2.48 3.69 -12.87
N ASP A 105 2.14 4.94 -13.24
CA ASP A 105 0.79 5.50 -13.00
C ASP A 105 -0.35 4.68 -13.65
N SER A 106 -0.06 3.90 -14.70
CA SER A 106 -1.02 3.03 -15.39
C SER A 106 -1.27 1.67 -14.72
N GLY A 107 -0.52 1.33 -13.66
CA GLY A 107 -0.47 -0.02 -13.10
C GLY A 107 -0.77 -0.14 -11.61
N LEU A 108 -1.06 0.95 -10.89
CA LEU A 108 -1.43 0.87 -9.48
C LEU A 108 -2.85 0.34 -9.32
N VAL A 109 -2.94 -0.96 -9.11
CA VAL A 109 -4.16 -1.63 -8.68
C VAL A 109 -4.27 -1.42 -7.17
N TYR A 110 -4.95 -0.34 -6.77
CA TYR A 110 -5.29 -0.13 -5.36
C TYR A 110 -6.25 -1.24 -4.95
N SER A 111 -5.75 -2.17 -4.15
CA SER A 111 -6.58 -3.19 -3.54
C SER A 111 -6.76 -2.88 -2.07
N TRP A 112 -8.02 -2.87 -1.71
CA TRP A 112 -8.44 -2.98 -0.34
C TRP A 112 -8.70 -4.45 -0.08
N ARG A 113 -8.02 -5.02 0.91
CA ARG A 113 -8.22 -6.40 1.32
C ARG A 113 -9.23 -6.44 2.46
N ASN A 114 -10.22 -7.32 2.34
CA ASN A 114 -11.08 -7.63 3.47
C ASN A 114 -10.34 -8.61 4.41
N VAL A 115 -10.21 -8.22 5.67
CA VAL A 115 -9.56 -9.02 6.72
C VAL A 115 -10.56 -9.90 7.49
N THR A 116 -11.87 -9.69 7.26
CA THR A 116 -12.96 -10.32 8.01
C THR A 116 -13.84 -11.19 7.11
N SER A 117 -14.59 -12.15 7.65
CA SER A 117 -15.37 -13.10 6.83
C SER A 117 -16.71 -12.57 6.29
N ASN A 118 -17.09 -11.32 6.61
CA ASN A 118 -18.46 -10.81 6.38
C ASN A 118 -18.66 -10.08 5.04
N LEU A 119 -17.58 -9.73 4.33
CA LEU A 119 -17.66 -9.32 2.92
C LEU A 119 -17.02 -10.42 2.09
N VAL A 120 -17.75 -10.95 1.12
CA VAL A 120 -17.05 -11.72 0.09
C VAL A 120 -16.39 -10.74 -0.84
N GLU A 121 -15.09 -10.92 -0.95
CA GLU A 121 -14.24 -10.20 -1.88
C GLU A 121 -14.69 -10.52 -3.30
N ARG A 122 -15.59 -9.69 -3.83
CA ARG A 122 -15.79 -9.54 -5.28
C ARG A 122 -15.25 -8.18 -5.67
N THR A 123 -13.94 -8.01 -5.42
CA THR A 123 -13.15 -6.83 -5.77
C THR A 123 -13.27 -6.58 -7.27
N ALA A 124 -14.19 -5.71 -7.64
CA ALA A 124 -14.15 -5.04 -8.93
C ALA A 124 -13.63 -3.65 -8.64
N ILE A 125 -12.40 -3.37 -9.10
CA ILE A 125 -11.96 -1.99 -9.24
C ILE A 125 -12.73 -1.46 -10.43
N LEU A 126 -13.67 -0.56 -10.14
CA LEU A 126 -14.46 0.07 -11.17
C LEU A 126 -13.58 1.03 -11.98
N SER A 127 -14.02 1.39 -13.19
CA SER A 127 -13.30 2.35 -14.05
C SER A 127 -13.14 3.74 -13.41
N ASN A 128 -13.89 4.04 -12.34
CA ASN A 128 -13.78 5.25 -11.54
C ASN A 128 -12.81 5.13 -10.35
N GLY A 129 -12.11 4.01 -10.19
CA GLY A 129 -11.14 3.76 -9.12
C GLY A 129 -11.76 3.29 -7.79
N LEU A 130 -13.08 3.18 -7.69
CA LEU A 130 -13.72 2.66 -6.48
C LEU A 130 -13.46 1.17 -6.32
N THR A 131 -13.21 0.75 -5.09
CA THR A 131 -13.22 -0.67 -4.74
C THR A 131 -14.57 -1.04 -4.17
N ARG A 132 -15.21 -2.04 -4.79
CA ARG A 132 -16.52 -2.53 -4.38
C ARG A 132 -16.40 -3.82 -3.58
N PHE A 133 -17.09 -3.86 -2.45
CA PHE A 133 -17.34 -5.08 -1.68
C PHE A 133 -18.83 -5.41 -1.67
N THR A 134 -19.16 -6.70 -1.69
CA THR A 134 -20.53 -7.16 -1.53
C THR A 134 -20.73 -7.65 -0.11
N LEU A 135 -21.70 -7.07 0.59
CA LEU A 135 -22.08 -7.51 1.91
C LEU A 135 -22.80 -8.86 1.82
N GLN A 136 -22.35 -9.85 2.59
CA GLN A 136 -22.99 -11.16 2.60
C GLN A 136 -23.84 -11.37 3.84
N SER A 137 -25.06 -11.86 3.65
CA SER A 137 -25.81 -12.44 4.76
C SER A 137 -25.06 -13.64 5.30
N SER A 138 -24.82 -13.66 6.60
CA SER A 138 -24.30 -14.82 7.29
C SER A 138 -25.26 -15.22 8.40
N ASP A 139 -25.66 -16.49 8.39
CA ASP A 139 -26.42 -17.09 9.49
C ASP A 139 -25.52 -17.42 10.68
N ASP A 140 -24.19 -17.26 10.55
CA ASP A 140 -23.25 -17.53 11.62
C ASP A 140 -23.37 -16.48 12.75
N PRO A 141 -23.81 -16.88 13.95
CA PRO A 141 -23.94 -15.97 15.07
C PRO A 141 -22.60 -15.37 15.52
N ALA A 142 -21.45 -16.01 15.24
CA ALA A 142 -20.13 -15.45 15.52
C ALA A 142 -19.80 -14.23 14.64
N LEU A 143 -20.49 -14.10 13.50
CA LEU A 143 -20.30 -13.02 12.55
C LEU A 143 -21.16 -11.78 12.85
N ARG A 144 -22.12 -11.88 13.77
CA ARG A 144 -23.03 -10.79 14.15
C ARG A 144 -22.36 -9.68 14.96
N ASP A 145 -21.26 -9.99 15.64
CA ASP A 145 -20.48 -9.03 16.43
C ASP A 145 -19.07 -8.79 15.84
N SER A 146 -18.88 -9.11 14.56
CA SER A 146 -17.57 -8.98 13.92
C SER A 146 -17.26 -7.53 13.55
N GLU A 147 -16.01 -7.12 13.80
CA GLU A 147 -15.44 -5.88 13.29
C GLU A 147 -15.29 -6.02 11.78
N LEU A 148 -15.86 -5.11 10.98
CA LEU A 148 -15.55 -5.04 9.55
C LEU A 148 -14.20 -4.36 9.38
N VAL A 149 -13.20 -5.07 8.86
CA VAL A 149 -11.84 -4.56 8.70
C VAL A 149 -11.41 -4.65 7.25
N ILE A 150 -11.09 -3.50 6.66
CA ILE A 150 -10.60 -3.40 5.29
C ILE A 150 -9.26 -2.67 5.31
N GLU A 151 -8.21 -3.29 4.77
CA GLU A 151 -6.83 -2.79 4.80
C GLU A 151 -6.30 -2.49 3.41
N ASN A 152 -5.46 -1.45 3.32
CA ASN A 152 -4.76 -1.14 2.08
C ASN A 152 -3.45 -1.92 1.98
N ASP A 153 -3.25 -2.62 0.84
CA ASP A 153 -2.07 -3.46 0.59
C ASP A 153 -0.95 -2.77 -0.22
N ILE A 154 -1.05 -1.46 -0.50
CA ILE A 154 -0.15 -0.77 -1.44
C ILE A 154 1.31 -0.90 -1.05
N TYR A 155 1.60 -0.78 0.24
CA TYR A 155 2.96 -0.79 0.75
C TYR A 155 3.60 -2.18 0.60
N MET A 156 2.81 -3.24 0.77
CA MET A 156 3.28 -4.61 0.61
C MET A 156 3.57 -4.92 -0.85
N LEU A 157 2.68 -4.51 -1.76
CA LEU A 157 2.87 -4.66 -3.20
C LEU A 157 4.09 -3.87 -3.67
N MET A 158 4.24 -2.63 -3.22
CA MET A 158 5.39 -1.77 -3.53
C MET A 158 6.69 -2.41 -3.05
N ALA A 159 6.75 -2.90 -1.80
CA ALA A 159 7.92 -3.57 -1.26
C ALA A 159 8.29 -4.85 -2.02
N GLN A 160 7.30 -5.64 -2.44
CA GLN A 160 7.54 -6.85 -3.23
C GLN A 160 8.06 -6.51 -4.63
N ALA A 161 7.43 -5.57 -5.35
CA ALA A 161 7.92 -5.12 -6.65
C ALA A 161 9.33 -4.56 -6.56
N TRP A 162 9.63 -3.86 -5.45
CA TRP A 162 10.96 -3.36 -5.12
C TRP A 162 11.97 -4.50 -4.97
N PHE A 163 11.72 -5.48 -4.11
CA PHE A 163 12.65 -6.61 -3.89
C PHE A 163 13.00 -7.36 -5.17
N LEU A 164 12.03 -7.50 -6.07
CA LEU A 164 12.21 -8.21 -7.33
C LEU A 164 13.07 -7.41 -8.34
N GLN A 165 13.27 -6.11 -8.11
CA GLN A 165 13.95 -5.18 -9.03
C GLN A 165 15.10 -4.41 -8.37
N SER A 166 15.40 -4.67 -7.09
CA SER A 166 16.35 -3.88 -6.30
C SER A 166 17.73 -3.83 -6.94
N SER A 167 18.26 -4.98 -7.40
CA SER A 167 19.55 -5.08 -8.08
C SER A 167 19.67 -4.11 -9.26
N ARG A 168 18.64 -4.02 -10.11
CA ARG A 168 18.62 -3.13 -11.28
C ARG A 168 18.61 -1.67 -10.85
N ILE A 169 17.76 -1.32 -9.89
CA ILE A 169 17.55 0.06 -9.45
C ILE A 169 18.78 0.60 -8.70
N CYS A 170 19.39 -0.22 -7.84
CA CYS A 170 20.58 0.16 -7.08
C CYS A 170 21.80 0.34 -7.99
N ASN A 171 21.94 -0.49 -9.03
CA ASN A 171 22.99 -0.30 -10.03
C ASN A 171 22.87 1.04 -10.78
N ALA A 172 21.67 1.63 -10.83
CA ALA A 172 21.40 2.84 -11.59
C ALA A 172 21.47 4.15 -10.77
N THR A 173 21.35 4.10 -9.44
CA THR A 173 21.03 5.30 -8.64
C THR A 173 22.01 5.56 -7.49
N VAL A 174 22.07 4.76 -6.42
CA VAL A 174 22.97 4.92 -5.24
C VAL A 174 23.09 3.58 -4.48
N ASP A 175 24.02 3.49 -3.51
CA ASP A 175 24.22 2.38 -2.57
C ASP A 175 22.92 1.88 -1.90
N GLU A 176 22.78 0.56 -1.80
CA GLU A 176 21.56 -0.18 -1.42
C GLU A 176 21.02 0.22 -0.03
N ASP A 177 21.91 0.60 0.89
CA ASP A 177 21.58 0.97 2.28
C ASP A 177 20.94 2.35 2.42
N THR A 178 20.73 3.06 1.31
CA THR A 178 20.16 4.41 1.30
C THR A 178 18.72 4.47 0.81
N ILE A 179 18.17 3.37 0.29
CA ILE A 179 16.83 3.38 -0.30
C ILE A 179 15.78 3.08 0.77
N VAL A 180 14.74 3.91 0.78
CA VAL A 180 13.60 3.79 1.67
C VAL A 180 12.29 3.84 0.90
N THR A 181 11.26 3.21 1.43
CA THR A 181 9.88 3.42 1.00
C THR A 181 9.07 4.02 2.14
N ILE A 182 8.03 4.75 1.77
CA ILE A 182 7.10 5.36 2.70
C ILE A 182 5.84 4.54 2.67
N ALA A 183 5.50 3.95 3.81
CA ALA A 183 4.35 3.10 3.96
C ALA A 183 3.27 3.79 4.79
N MET A 184 2.05 3.62 4.32
CA MET A 184 0.84 3.94 5.06
C MET A 184 0.11 2.64 5.34
N LEU A 185 -0.14 2.37 6.63
CA LEU A 185 -1.10 1.35 7.02
C LEU A 185 -2.40 2.06 7.42
N LEU A 186 -3.41 1.89 6.59
CA LEU A 186 -4.76 2.35 6.86
C LEU A 186 -5.73 1.18 6.84
N SER A 187 -6.58 1.14 7.86
CA SER A 187 -7.74 0.25 7.92
C SER A 187 -9.03 1.05 8.08
N LEU A 188 -10.13 0.55 7.53
CA LEU A 188 -11.49 0.98 7.85
C LEU A 188 -12.11 -0.05 8.79
N ARG A 189 -12.65 0.43 9.92
CA ARG A 189 -13.14 -0.40 11.02
C ARG A 189 -14.53 0.01 11.45
N GLY A 190 -15.47 -0.93 11.55
CA GLY A 190 -16.77 -0.66 12.13
C GLY A 190 -17.37 -1.90 12.73
N THR A 191 -18.15 -1.72 13.79
CA THR A 191 -18.94 -2.80 14.38
C THR A 191 -20.28 -2.85 13.69
N ILE A 192 -20.69 -4.07 13.35
CA ILE A 192 -22.03 -4.33 12.87
C ILE A 192 -22.89 -4.60 14.11
N GLU A 193 -23.63 -3.60 14.60
CA GLU A 193 -24.48 -3.77 15.78
C GLU A 193 -25.90 -4.16 15.37
N GLY A 194 -26.37 -5.32 15.83
CA GLY A 194 -27.78 -5.70 15.67
C GLY A 194 -28.20 -6.11 14.26
N TRP A 195 -27.25 -6.48 13.39
CA TRP A 195 -27.56 -6.93 12.03
C TRP A 195 -28.30 -8.27 12.04
N CYS A 196 -29.60 -8.19 11.77
CA CYS A 196 -30.42 -9.29 11.28
C CYS A 196 -31.63 -8.67 10.58
N PRO A 197 -31.89 -9.05 9.33
CA PRO A 197 -32.38 -10.39 9.07
C PRO A 197 -31.41 -11.16 8.18
N ALA A 198 -31.53 -12.49 8.16
CA ALA A 198 -31.09 -13.24 6.99
C ALA A 198 -31.55 -12.45 5.75
N LEU A 199 -30.61 -12.04 4.88
CA LEU A 199 -31.02 -11.52 3.58
C LEU A 199 -31.77 -12.68 2.95
N ASP A 200 -33.10 -12.67 3.09
CA ASP A 200 -33.95 -13.46 2.23
C ASP A 200 -33.55 -13.11 0.80
N GLU A 201 -33.65 -14.05 -0.13
CA GLU A 201 -33.31 -13.82 -1.54
C GLU A 201 -34.10 -12.64 -2.15
N SER A 202 -35.12 -12.15 -1.44
CA SER A 202 -35.89 -10.94 -1.73
C SER A 202 -35.19 -9.61 -1.43
N VAL A 203 -34.10 -9.56 -0.66
CA VAL A 203 -33.38 -8.32 -0.36
C VAL A 203 -32.35 -8.00 -1.46
N PRO A 204 -32.36 -6.78 -2.04
CA PRO A 204 -31.36 -6.39 -3.01
C PRO A 204 -29.94 -6.42 -2.40
N PRO A 205 -28.92 -6.84 -3.17
CA PRO A 205 -27.54 -6.84 -2.71
C PRO A 205 -27.10 -5.46 -2.21
N ILE A 206 -26.41 -5.45 -1.07
CA ILE A 206 -25.82 -4.24 -0.49
C ILE A 206 -24.33 -4.22 -0.81
N PHE A 207 -23.89 -3.10 -1.36
CA PHE A 207 -22.51 -2.87 -1.75
C PHE A 207 -21.88 -1.79 -0.87
N LEU A 208 -20.64 -2.03 -0.49
CA LEU A 208 -19.75 -1.03 0.10
C LEU A 208 -18.78 -0.58 -0.99
N PHE A 209 -18.77 0.72 -1.26
CA PHE A 209 -17.80 1.35 -2.14
C PHE A 209 -16.79 2.11 -1.30
N VAL A 210 -15.52 1.79 -1.49
CA VAL A 210 -14.40 2.45 -0.82
C VAL A 210 -13.64 3.27 -1.85
N TYR A 211 -13.36 4.53 -1.51
CA TYR A 211 -12.55 5.41 -2.36
C TYR A 211 -11.11 4.91 -2.47
N PRO A 212 -10.37 5.30 -3.51
CA PRO A 212 -8.94 5.07 -3.57
C PRO A 212 -8.24 5.54 -2.29
N PRO A 213 -7.22 4.80 -1.82
CA PRO A 213 -6.37 5.28 -0.75
C PRO A 213 -5.64 6.58 -1.16
N PRO A 214 -5.25 7.41 -0.18
CA PRO A 214 -4.31 8.49 -0.35
C PRO A 214 -3.07 7.99 -1.06
N MET A 215 -2.63 8.80 -2.00
CA MET A 215 -1.39 8.62 -2.74
C MET A 215 -0.26 9.42 -2.16
N THR A 216 -0.58 10.49 -1.43
CA THR A 216 0.40 11.37 -0.80
C THR A 216 0.19 11.47 0.70
N VAL A 217 1.26 11.89 1.38
CA VAL A 217 1.21 12.23 2.80
C VAL A 217 0.17 13.32 3.10
N ALA A 218 0.04 14.32 2.21
CA ALA A 218 -0.96 15.37 2.32
C ALA A 218 -2.40 14.81 2.28
N GLU A 219 -2.70 13.97 1.29
CA GLU A 219 -4.01 13.32 1.16
C GLU A 219 -4.34 12.45 2.37
N TYR A 220 -3.34 11.77 2.94
CA TYR A 220 -3.52 10.99 4.16
C TYR A 220 -3.96 11.84 5.35
N GLY A 221 -3.50 13.08 5.44
CA GLY A 221 -3.96 14.06 6.43
C GLY A 221 -5.44 14.41 6.31
N LEU A 222 -5.94 14.53 5.09
CA LEU A 222 -7.32 14.96 4.81
C LEU A 222 -8.37 13.86 5.01
N TRP A 223 -7.93 12.61 5.19
CA TRP A 223 -8.83 11.47 5.21
C TRP A 223 -9.70 11.33 6.47
N ASP A 224 -9.50 12.21 7.47
CA ASP A 224 -10.39 12.29 8.65
C ASP A 224 -11.59 13.21 8.42
N GLU A 225 -11.56 14.05 7.38
CA GLU A 225 -12.59 15.07 7.14
C GLU A 225 -13.83 14.51 6.45
N VAL A 226 -13.69 13.44 5.68
CA VAL A 226 -14.76 12.86 4.85
C VAL A 226 -14.74 11.34 4.96
N PRO A 227 -15.90 10.68 5.17
CA PRO A 227 -15.98 9.22 5.13
C PRO A 227 -15.40 8.68 3.82
N PRO A 228 -14.38 7.81 3.86
CA PRO A 228 -13.71 7.32 2.66
C PRO A 228 -14.46 6.15 2.00
N TYR A 229 -15.77 6.08 2.22
CA TYR A 229 -16.63 5.04 1.70
C TYR A 229 -18.08 5.50 1.66
N PHE A 230 -18.91 4.75 0.95
CA PHE A 230 -20.36 4.85 1.01
C PHE A 230 -21.02 3.49 0.75
N TRP A 231 -22.26 3.36 1.21
CA TRP A 231 -23.10 2.19 0.97
C TRP A 231 -24.04 2.44 -0.21
N SER A 232 -24.41 1.39 -0.93
CA SER A 232 -25.30 1.49 -2.09
C SER A 232 -25.99 0.16 -2.40
N PHE A 233 -27.17 0.23 -3.02
CA PHE A 233 -27.81 -0.91 -3.69
C PHE A 233 -27.41 -1.04 -5.17
N ASP A 234 -26.83 0.02 -5.73
CA ASP A 234 -26.39 0.06 -7.12
C ASP A 234 -25.01 -0.59 -7.24
N GLU A 235 -24.96 -1.65 -8.04
CA GLU A 235 -23.75 -2.40 -8.31
C GLU A 235 -22.62 -1.54 -8.93
N THR A 236 -22.98 -0.42 -9.57
CA THR A 236 -22.04 0.51 -10.21
C THR A 236 -21.57 1.65 -9.30
N GLY A 237 -22.20 1.83 -8.13
CA GLY A 237 -21.83 2.86 -7.16
C GLY A 237 -22.12 4.29 -7.61
N GLN A 238 -23.07 4.51 -8.53
CA GLN A 238 -23.47 5.86 -8.94
C GLN A 238 -24.36 6.54 -7.90
N TYR A 239 -25.09 5.75 -7.12
CA TYR A 239 -26.05 6.25 -6.14
C TYR A 239 -25.66 5.84 -4.73
N GLN A 240 -25.39 6.82 -3.88
CA GLN A 240 -25.17 6.59 -2.44
C GLN A 240 -26.50 6.41 -1.73
N MET A 241 -26.55 5.43 -0.83
CA MET A 241 -27.66 5.21 0.10
C MET A 241 -27.84 6.43 1.03
N SER A 242 -29.08 6.85 1.24
CA SER A 242 -29.38 7.93 2.17
C SER A 242 -29.08 7.54 3.62
N GLU A 243 -28.96 8.52 4.54
CA GLU A 243 -28.77 8.22 5.97
C GLU A 243 -29.94 7.44 6.57
N ASP A 244 -31.17 7.70 6.12
CA ASP A 244 -32.36 7.02 6.63
C ASP A 244 -32.39 5.56 6.18
N GLU A 245 -32.03 5.28 4.93
CA GLU A 245 -31.84 3.92 4.44
C GLU A 245 -30.68 3.24 5.18
N HIS A 246 -29.52 3.91 5.32
CA HIS A 246 -28.35 3.36 6.03
C HIS A 246 -28.71 2.92 7.46
N LYS A 247 -29.49 3.74 8.19
CA LYS A 247 -30.02 3.41 9.52
C LYS A 247 -31.08 2.31 9.48
N LEU A 248 -31.99 2.34 8.52
CA LEU A 248 -33.03 1.32 8.34
C LEU A 248 -32.42 -0.08 8.17
N TRP A 249 -31.31 -0.15 7.44
CA TRP A 249 -30.59 -1.40 7.17
C TRP A 249 -29.58 -1.78 8.26
N GLY A 250 -29.41 -0.96 9.31
CA GLY A 250 -28.48 -1.24 10.41
C GLY A 250 -27.03 -1.38 9.95
N LEU A 251 -26.64 -0.68 8.89
CA LEU A 251 -25.31 -0.82 8.29
C LEU A 251 -24.24 -0.20 9.18
N PRO A 252 -23.03 -0.80 9.26
CA PRO A 252 -21.99 -0.28 10.12
C PRO A 252 -21.49 1.09 9.63
N VAL A 253 -21.16 1.94 10.58
CA VAL A 253 -20.38 3.15 10.34
C VAL A 253 -18.91 2.80 10.52
N LEU A 254 -18.18 2.74 9.41
CA LEU A 254 -16.73 2.53 9.41
C LEU A 254 -16.01 3.83 9.79
N LYS A 255 -14.97 3.67 10.61
CA LYS A 255 -14.05 4.71 11.03
C LYS A 255 -12.66 4.38 10.49
N PRO A 256 -11.97 5.36 9.86
CA PRO A 256 -10.56 5.23 9.54
C PRO A 256 -9.74 4.99 10.80
N LYS A 257 -8.88 3.98 10.77
CA LYS A 257 -7.83 3.76 11.76
C LYS A 257 -6.48 3.91 11.06
N LYS A 258 -5.80 4.99 11.44
CA LYS A 258 -4.48 5.40 10.98
C LYS A 258 -3.41 4.81 11.90
N SER A 259 -2.45 4.09 11.34
CA SER A 259 -1.29 3.57 12.11
C SER A 259 -0.06 4.49 12.06
N GLY A 260 -0.23 5.68 11.47
CA GLY A 260 0.83 6.61 11.15
C GLY A 260 1.58 6.25 9.86
N ILE A 261 2.47 7.14 9.47
CA ILE A 261 3.34 6.98 8.30
C ILE A 261 4.67 6.40 8.75
N ARG A 262 5.10 5.33 8.09
CA ARG A 262 6.34 4.62 8.39
C ARG A 262 7.32 4.78 7.26
N VAL A 263 8.58 5.00 7.60
CA VAL A 263 9.69 4.85 6.66
C VAL A 263 10.22 3.45 6.84
N GLN A 264 10.36 2.75 5.73
CA GLN A 264 10.73 1.35 5.65
C GLN A 264 12.05 1.20 4.91
N SER A 265 12.96 0.42 5.47
CA SER A 265 14.24 0.08 4.86
C SER A 265 14.61 -1.36 5.16
N TRP A 266 15.52 -1.90 4.37
CA TRP A 266 16.02 -3.26 4.52
C TRP A 266 17.54 -3.25 4.58
N PRO A 267 18.15 -4.14 5.37
CA PRO A 267 19.60 -4.23 5.45
C PRO A 267 20.21 -4.82 4.17
N ALA A 268 21.42 -4.37 3.78
CA ALA A 268 22.16 -4.84 2.59
C ALA A 268 22.11 -6.36 2.33
N HIS A 269 22.18 -7.18 3.39
CA HIS A 269 22.21 -8.63 3.23
C HIS A 269 20.91 -9.20 2.60
N VAL A 270 19.77 -8.53 2.77
CA VAL A 270 18.51 -8.90 2.11
C VAL A 270 18.65 -8.75 0.59
N TYR A 271 19.15 -7.60 0.13
CA TYR A 271 19.36 -7.34 -1.29
C TYR A 271 20.40 -8.28 -1.90
N LYS A 272 21.51 -8.52 -1.19
CA LYS A 272 22.52 -9.50 -1.60
C LYS A 272 21.92 -10.90 -1.78
N SER A 273 21.05 -11.33 -0.85
CA SER A 273 20.39 -12.63 -0.90
C SER A 273 19.41 -12.74 -2.07
N LEU A 274 18.61 -11.69 -2.31
CA LEU A 274 17.69 -11.61 -3.44
C LEU A 274 18.43 -11.65 -4.78
N ARG A 275 19.55 -10.93 -4.90
CA ARG A 275 20.41 -10.97 -6.09
C ARG A 275 21.01 -12.34 -6.34
N ALA A 276 21.52 -12.99 -5.30
CA ALA A 276 22.05 -14.36 -5.40
C ALA A 276 20.96 -15.34 -5.87
N TRP A 277 19.75 -15.21 -5.33
CA TRP A 277 18.61 -16.02 -5.75
C TRP A 277 18.23 -15.78 -7.23
N GLN A 278 18.13 -14.52 -7.66
CA GLN A 278 17.88 -14.16 -9.06
C GLN A 278 18.88 -14.85 -9.99
N THR A 279 20.18 -14.71 -9.69
CA THR A 279 21.26 -15.30 -10.50
C THR A 279 21.20 -16.83 -10.49
N ALA A 280 20.96 -17.47 -9.34
CA ALA A 280 20.83 -18.93 -9.24
C ALA A 280 19.64 -19.48 -10.04
N ARG A 281 18.59 -18.68 -10.23
CA ARG A 281 17.44 -19.00 -11.08
C ARG A 281 17.66 -18.71 -12.57
N GLY A 282 18.81 -18.16 -12.93
CA GLY A 282 19.13 -17.76 -14.30
C GLY A 282 18.48 -16.44 -14.74
N PHE A 283 17.93 -15.66 -13.81
CA PHE A 283 17.47 -14.31 -14.11
C PHE A 283 18.68 -13.36 -14.15
N ASP A 284 18.66 -12.42 -15.09
CA ASP A 284 19.60 -11.30 -15.11
C ASP A 284 19.16 -10.24 -14.08
N PRO A 285 19.95 -10.00 -13.00
CA PRO A 285 19.62 -9.02 -11.96
C PRO A 285 19.50 -7.58 -12.45
N THR A 286 19.98 -7.28 -13.67
CA THR A 286 19.91 -5.93 -14.26
C THR A 286 18.60 -5.66 -14.99
N THR A 287 17.68 -6.63 -15.05
CA THR A 287 16.42 -6.54 -15.79
C THR A 287 15.19 -6.60 -14.87
N SER A 288 14.05 -6.13 -15.36
CA SER A 288 12.74 -6.29 -14.69
C SER A 288 12.11 -7.66 -14.93
N TYR A 289 12.77 -8.56 -15.67
CA TYR A 289 12.15 -9.79 -16.17
C TYR A 289 11.65 -10.70 -15.04
N TRP A 290 12.42 -10.84 -13.95
CA TRP A 290 11.96 -11.63 -12.80
C TRP A 290 10.67 -11.09 -12.19
N ALA A 291 10.57 -9.77 -12.01
CA ALA A 291 9.35 -9.13 -11.51
C ALA A 291 8.15 -9.37 -12.43
N GLN A 292 8.34 -9.24 -13.75
CA GLN A 292 7.31 -9.49 -14.76
C GLN A 292 6.83 -10.94 -14.75
N THR A 293 7.73 -11.92 -14.57
CA THR A 293 7.33 -13.35 -14.46
C THR A 293 6.44 -13.63 -13.25
N LEU A 294 6.52 -12.78 -12.22
CA LEU A 294 5.70 -12.85 -11.02
C LEU A 294 4.49 -11.91 -11.07
N GLY A 295 4.24 -11.25 -12.21
CA GLY A 295 3.09 -10.38 -12.42
C GLY A 295 3.25 -8.95 -11.87
N TYR A 296 4.44 -8.56 -11.44
CA TYR A 296 4.71 -7.19 -10.99
C TYR A 296 5.11 -6.30 -12.17
N PRO A 297 4.69 -5.02 -12.18
CA PRO A 297 5.09 -4.08 -13.21
C PRO A 297 6.55 -3.67 -13.06
N GLU A 298 7.11 -3.21 -14.17
CA GLU A 298 8.42 -2.57 -14.17
C GLU A 298 8.36 -1.21 -13.46
N LEU A 299 9.21 -1.01 -12.47
CA LEU A 299 9.33 0.27 -11.78
C LEU A 299 10.07 1.27 -12.67
N THR A 300 9.55 2.49 -12.77
CA THR A 300 10.19 3.59 -13.50
C THR A 300 11.33 4.14 -12.64
N ILE A 301 12.57 4.01 -13.11
CA ILE A 301 13.75 4.59 -12.46
C ILE A 301 13.74 6.10 -12.74
N VAL A 302 13.94 6.90 -11.70
CA VAL A 302 14.02 8.36 -11.80
C VAL A 302 15.48 8.76 -11.95
N GLU A 303 15.80 9.50 -13.02
CA GLU A 303 17.19 9.91 -13.27
C GLU A 303 17.61 11.05 -12.33
N PRO A 304 18.91 11.14 -11.97
CA PRO A 304 19.40 12.16 -11.04
C PRO A 304 19.18 13.60 -11.52
N GLU A 305 19.12 13.84 -12.83
CA GLU A 305 18.90 15.18 -13.40
C GLU A 305 17.47 15.69 -13.18
N ASP A 306 16.50 14.77 -13.05
CA ASP A 306 15.10 15.09 -12.71
C ASP A 306 14.91 15.35 -11.21
N GLN A 307 15.93 15.11 -10.38
CA GLN A 307 15.87 15.37 -8.93
C GLN A 307 15.99 16.87 -8.59
N ALA A 308 16.46 17.70 -9.54
CA ALA A 308 16.59 19.15 -9.37
C ALA A 308 15.32 19.93 -9.77
N CYS A 309 14.34 19.29 -10.44
CA CYS A 309 13.17 19.97 -10.96
C CYS A 309 11.91 19.11 -10.79
N VAL A 310 11.36 19.08 -9.57
CA VAL A 310 9.89 19.11 -9.43
C VAL A 310 9.51 20.55 -9.12
N GLU A 311 9.95 21.48 -9.96
CA GLU A 311 9.13 22.66 -10.20
C GLU A 311 7.95 22.18 -11.03
N VAL A 312 6.76 22.46 -10.53
CA VAL A 312 5.48 22.18 -11.19
C VAL A 312 5.53 22.74 -12.60
N SER A 313 5.77 21.88 -13.60
CA SER A 313 5.43 22.19 -14.97
C SER A 313 3.91 22.10 -15.08
N GLU A 314 3.29 23.27 -15.12
CA GLU A 314 1.92 23.44 -15.54
C GLU A 314 1.79 22.96 -17.00
N GLU A 315 1.46 21.69 -17.21
CA GLU A 315 0.62 21.29 -18.33
C GLU A 315 -0.59 20.51 -17.84
N THR A 316 -1.67 21.26 -17.72
CA THR A 316 -3.05 20.85 -17.52
C THR A 316 -3.49 19.75 -18.49
N ASN A 317 -4.00 18.64 -17.97
CA ASN A 317 -5.41 18.20 -18.13
C ASN A 317 -5.58 16.69 -17.86
N VAL A 318 -5.65 16.28 -16.59
CA VAL A 318 -6.53 15.18 -16.10
C VAL A 318 -6.78 15.33 -14.59
N VAL A 319 -5.83 15.87 -13.81
CA VAL A 319 -5.92 15.96 -12.33
C VAL A 319 -6.85 17.10 -11.85
N ASP A 320 -7.09 18.12 -12.68
CA ASP A 320 -7.98 19.24 -12.35
C ASP A 320 -9.49 18.85 -12.42
N SER A 321 -9.81 17.69 -13.01
CA SER A 321 -11.17 17.16 -13.12
C SER A 321 -11.68 16.56 -11.80
N TYR A 322 -10.83 15.85 -11.06
CA TYR A 322 -11.24 15.13 -9.86
C TYR A 322 -11.35 16.04 -8.63
N GLY A 323 -10.37 16.95 -8.43
CA GLY A 323 -10.41 17.94 -7.35
C GLY A 323 -11.53 18.98 -7.51
N LYS A 324 -11.84 19.41 -8.75
CA LYS A 324 -12.95 20.35 -9.01
C LYS A 324 -14.32 19.67 -8.94
N LYS A 325 -14.46 18.39 -9.32
CA LYS A 325 -15.72 17.64 -9.15
C LYS A 325 -16.02 17.35 -7.67
N PHE A 326 -15.01 17.02 -6.87
CA PHE A 326 -15.15 16.81 -5.42
C PHE A 326 -15.59 18.09 -4.70
N LYS A 327 -14.94 19.23 -4.98
CA LYS A 327 -15.32 20.54 -4.39
C LYS A 327 -16.68 21.07 -4.90
N LYS A 328 -17.11 20.70 -6.11
CA LYS A 328 -18.42 21.09 -6.68
C LYS A 328 -19.58 20.22 -6.19
N GLY A 329 -19.31 18.98 -5.80
CA GLY A 329 -20.27 18.10 -5.11
C GLY A 329 -20.58 18.58 -3.69
N LEU A 330 -19.54 18.97 -2.94
CA LEU A 330 -19.68 19.48 -1.57
C LEU A 330 -20.51 20.77 -1.46
N ARG A 331 -20.44 21.68 -2.44
CA ARG A 331 -21.24 22.92 -2.40
C ARG A 331 -22.74 22.70 -2.67
N ARG A 332 -23.10 21.63 -3.38
CA ARG A 332 -24.52 21.31 -3.67
C ARG A 332 -25.20 20.56 -2.53
N LEU A 333 -24.43 19.89 -1.68
CA LEU A 333 -24.94 19.15 -0.52
C LEU A 333 -25.24 20.02 0.70
N TRP A 334 -24.71 21.26 0.76
CA TRP A 334 -24.80 22.12 1.95
C TRP A 334 -25.55 23.45 1.77
N GLY A 335 -26.26 23.66 0.65
CA GLY A 335 -27.25 24.74 0.54
C GLY A 335 -26.73 26.18 0.72
N PHE A 336 -25.46 26.45 0.48
CA PHE A 336 -24.94 27.83 0.39
C PHE A 336 -25.06 28.32 -1.06
N LYS A 337 -25.80 29.42 -1.26
CA LYS A 337 -25.86 30.14 -2.55
C LYS A 337 -24.55 30.84 -2.85
#